data_AF-A0A6G0HDT6-F1
#
_entry.id   AF-A0A6G0HDT6-F1
#
_cell.length_a   1.000
_cell.length_b   1.000
_cell.length_c   1.000
_cell.angle_alpha   90.00
_cell.angle_beta   90.00
_cell.angle_gamma   90.00
#
_symmetry.space_group_name_H-M   'P 1'
#
loop_
_entity.id
_entity.type
_entity.pdbx_description
1 polymer ?
#
loop_
_entity_poly.entity_id
_entity_poly.type
_entity_poly.pdbx_seq_one_letter_code
_entity_poly.pdbx_strand_id
1 'polypeptide(L)'
;MEDKNLLVDDILMFQVIHRVCGPFERYTVAEVLAMLQDSETVADITVVPESEMHAHDTDCDSNQSDDEATGDPNRLPSTLLKVDNMKITADPFFKVHPLFKHLNDINNAIPIEEHVAVDEMMIEYFGRHGCKQFIRGKPIRFGYKIWSLASSSGFVHQMEPYVGSHTHLVESGLGQGPSVVLGLAEKAEVPPGVKFYHDNLFTTLSLVDEMTLRGYDSCGTMRQTQLYNVPYVAPQTFKKTPRGDAEYLVEAEKLIVRWNDNSVVTVVSNMEREFTETEAKRWNKQKRTMDKVRQPKCIQDYNAHMGGVDLHDQFVSCYRVNIRSTKWWWPCFSWALNSAMVNSWCYYRSWKSGQKDLLSFQRLVAQTLLLRHGTKPSRQGRKSSMAVEITDATRFDSANHWPCNTGSRYK
;
A
#
# COMPACT_ATOMS: atom_id res chain seq x y z
N MET A 1 26.67 6.94 13.51
CA MET A 1 25.29 7.40 13.25
C MET A 1 25.16 7.71 11.76
N GLU A 2 25.65 6.76 10.96
CA GLU A 2 25.70 6.71 9.49
C GLU A 2 25.46 5.21 9.18
N ASP A 3 24.92 4.88 8.01
CA ASP A 3 24.58 3.52 7.52
C ASP A 3 23.24 2.88 7.92
N LYS A 4 22.13 3.62 7.79
CA LYS A 4 20.78 3.01 7.63
C LYS A 4 20.02 3.45 6.37
N ASN A 5 20.59 4.33 5.53
CA ASN A 5 19.90 4.92 4.38
C ASN A 5 20.28 4.30 3.01
N LEU A 6 21.35 3.49 2.93
CA LEU A 6 21.87 2.96 1.66
C LEU A 6 20.87 2.04 0.94
N LEU A 7 20.22 1.14 1.66
CA LEU A 7 19.30 0.16 1.06
C LEU A 7 18.06 0.83 0.42
N VAL A 8 17.59 1.94 0.99
CA VAL A 8 16.43 2.71 0.49
C VAL A 8 16.80 3.43 -0.82
N ASP A 9 18.00 4.01 -0.86
CA ASP A 9 18.55 4.67 -2.06
C ASP A 9 18.74 3.65 -3.21
N ASP A 10 19.29 2.48 -2.89
CA ASP A 10 19.49 1.35 -3.81
C ASP A 10 18.15 0.83 -4.38
N ILE A 11 17.15 0.66 -3.52
CA ILE A 11 15.81 0.16 -3.84
C ILE A 11 15.04 1.09 -4.79
N LEU A 12 15.11 2.40 -4.56
CA LEU A 12 14.41 3.41 -5.36
C LEU A 12 15.01 3.53 -6.77
N MET A 13 16.28 3.18 -6.95
CA MET A 13 16.98 3.20 -8.25
C MET A 13 16.37 2.19 -9.25
N PHE A 14 15.88 1.05 -8.76
CA PHE A 14 15.30 -0.01 -9.58
C PHE A 14 13.98 0.39 -10.28
N GLN A 15 13.10 1.13 -9.60
CA GLN A 15 11.78 1.52 -10.14
C GLN A 15 11.86 2.55 -11.26
N VAL A 16 12.90 3.37 -11.21
CA VAL A 16 13.07 4.59 -12.00
C VAL A 16 13.55 4.27 -13.41
N ILE A 17 14.52 3.37 -13.50
CA ILE A 17 15.20 3.00 -14.73
C ILE A 17 14.23 2.40 -15.75
N HIS A 18 13.14 1.76 -15.30
CA HIS A 18 12.16 1.14 -16.17
C HIS A 18 11.07 2.10 -16.70
N ARG A 19 10.81 3.26 -16.06
CA ARG A 19 9.75 4.20 -16.48
C ARG A 19 10.25 5.55 -17.01
N VAL A 20 11.47 5.98 -16.65
CA VAL A 20 11.96 7.33 -16.99
C VAL A 20 12.78 7.35 -18.29
N CYS A 21 13.43 6.25 -18.65
CA CYS A 21 14.20 6.21 -19.89
C CYS A 21 13.28 6.00 -21.10
N GLY A 22 13.14 7.04 -21.92
CA GLY A 22 12.58 6.94 -23.27
C GLY A 22 13.37 5.94 -24.14
N PRO A 23 12.99 5.76 -25.42
CA PRO A 23 13.42 4.64 -26.27
C PRO A 23 14.93 4.45 -26.52
N PHE A 24 15.83 5.23 -25.92
CA PHE A 24 17.25 5.29 -26.26
C PHE A 24 18.26 5.08 -25.12
N GLU A 25 17.85 4.93 -23.87
CA GLU A 25 18.77 4.50 -22.79
C GLU A 25 18.15 3.32 -22.04
N ARG A 26 18.60 2.10 -22.33
CA ARG A 26 18.18 0.90 -21.61
C ARG A 26 19.35 0.47 -20.74
N TYR A 27 19.26 0.69 -19.43
CA TYR A 27 20.10 -0.05 -18.49
C TYR A 27 19.53 -1.46 -18.38
N THR A 28 20.40 -2.45 -18.47
CA THR A 28 20.08 -3.86 -18.23
C THR A 28 19.88 -4.08 -16.73
N VAL A 29 19.05 -5.05 -16.36
CA VAL A 29 18.85 -5.40 -14.95
C VAL A 29 20.18 -5.71 -14.25
N ALA A 30 21.16 -6.28 -14.96
CA ALA A 30 22.52 -6.52 -14.48
C ALA A 30 23.28 -5.24 -14.10
N GLU A 31 23.16 -4.17 -14.89
CA GLU A 31 23.77 -2.87 -14.59
C GLU A 31 23.14 -2.20 -13.37
N VAL A 32 21.81 -2.35 -13.22
CA VAL A 32 21.08 -1.86 -12.04
C VAL A 32 21.55 -2.56 -10.76
N LEU A 33 21.86 -3.86 -10.83
CA LEU A 33 22.29 -4.66 -9.68
C LEU A 33 23.74 -4.47 -9.28
N ALA A 34 24.62 -4.26 -10.26
CA ALA A 34 26.01 -3.89 -9.98
C ALA A 34 26.07 -2.60 -9.14
N MET A 35 25.13 -1.67 -9.37
CA MET A 35 25.01 -0.44 -8.57
C MET A 35 24.53 -0.71 -7.13
N LEU A 36 23.78 -1.80 -6.87
CA LEU A 36 23.33 -2.18 -5.51
C LEU A 36 24.37 -3.02 -4.75
N GLN A 37 25.37 -3.56 -5.43
CA GLN A 37 26.37 -4.47 -4.85
C GLN A 37 27.54 -3.73 -4.16
N ASP A 38 27.75 -2.43 -4.43
CA ASP A 38 28.82 -1.61 -3.82
C ASP A 38 28.47 -1.08 -2.41
N SER A 39 27.36 -1.53 -1.82
CA SER A 39 26.94 -1.23 -0.44
C SER A 39 27.50 -2.29 0.53
N GLU A 40 28.25 -1.89 1.55
CA GLU A 40 28.91 -2.75 2.57
C GLU A 40 27.97 -3.70 3.35
N THR A 41 26.66 -3.70 3.05
CA THR A 41 25.68 -4.64 3.63
C THR A 41 25.49 -5.94 2.85
N VAL A 42 26.27 -6.17 1.78
CA VAL A 42 26.22 -7.41 1.00
C VAL A 42 27.51 -8.22 1.22
N ALA A 43 27.58 -8.95 2.34
CA ALA A 43 28.70 -9.84 2.62
C ALA A 43 28.77 -11.01 1.63
N ASP A 44 30.00 -11.29 1.17
CA ASP A 44 30.40 -12.41 0.33
C ASP A 44 30.20 -13.79 1.00
N ILE A 45 29.92 -14.79 0.17
CA ILE A 45 30.53 -16.15 0.10
C ILE A 45 29.49 -17.22 -0.30
N THR A 46 29.85 -17.95 -1.36
CA THR A 46 29.24 -19.16 -1.90
C THR A 46 29.82 -20.41 -1.24
N VAL A 47 28.99 -21.40 -0.83
CA VAL A 47 29.18 -22.87 -0.96
C VAL A 47 27.83 -23.57 -0.72
N VAL A 48 27.41 -24.50 -1.59
CA VAL A 48 26.25 -25.40 -1.38
C VAL A 48 26.75 -26.82 -1.07
N PRO A 49 26.26 -27.51 -0.03
CA PRO A 49 26.52 -28.94 0.21
C PRO A 49 25.69 -29.85 -0.71
N GLU A 50 26.25 -31.02 -1.02
CA GLU A 50 25.73 -32.07 -1.92
C GLU A 50 24.33 -32.63 -1.54
N SER A 51 23.76 -32.24 -0.39
CA SER A 51 22.48 -32.74 0.11
C SER A 51 21.22 -32.06 -0.46
N GLU A 52 21.34 -31.02 -1.30
CA GLU A 52 20.18 -30.33 -1.90
C GLU A 52 19.61 -30.99 -3.17
N MET A 53 20.14 -32.16 -3.58
CA MET A 53 19.69 -32.84 -4.81
C MET A 53 18.30 -33.51 -4.68
N HIS A 54 17.66 -33.50 -3.50
CA HIS A 54 16.44 -34.27 -3.23
C HIS A 54 15.30 -33.52 -2.53
N ALA A 55 15.29 -32.18 -2.51
CA ALA A 55 14.13 -31.43 -2.02
C ALA A 55 12.99 -31.45 -3.07
N HIS A 56 11.92 -32.19 -2.76
CA HIS A 56 10.73 -32.37 -3.59
C HIS A 56 10.02 -31.04 -3.96
N ASP A 57 9.99 -30.72 -5.26
CA ASP A 57 8.88 -30.23 -6.12
C ASP A 57 7.74 -29.33 -5.59
N THR A 58 7.90 -28.58 -4.49
CA THR A 58 6.93 -27.52 -4.11
C THR A 58 7.47 -26.10 -4.12
N ASP A 59 8.77 -25.93 -4.32
CA ASP A 59 9.35 -24.61 -4.57
C ASP A 59 9.61 -24.45 -6.08
N CYS A 60 9.01 -23.43 -6.70
CA CYS A 60 9.46 -22.94 -8.00
C CYS A 60 10.85 -22.25 -7.91
N ASP A 61 11.72 -22.70 -7.01
CA ASP A 61 13.12 -22.29 -6.86
C ASP A 61 14.07 -23.42 -7.31
N SER A 62 13.66 -24.26 -8.26
CA SER A 62 14.62 -25.11 -8.97
C SER A 62 15.60 -24.20 -9.72
N ASN A 63 16.80 -24.02 -9.17
CA ASN A 63 17.94 -23.37 -9.86
C ASN A 63 18.24 -24.02 -11.22
N GLN A 64 17.68 -25.21 -11.50
CA GLN A 64 17.78 -25.92 -12.78
C GLN A 64 17.11 -25.24 -13.98
N SER A 65 16.45 -24.08 -13.82
CA SER A 65 15.94 -23.29 -14.96
C SER A 65 16.55 -21.90 -15.11
N ASP A 66 17.52 -21.56 -14.27
CA ASP A 66 18.19 -20.27 -14.29
C ASP A 66 19.57 -20.42 -14.95
N ASP A 67 19.58 -20.39 -16.29
CA ASP A 67 20.74 -19.95 -17.04
C ASP A 67 21.14 -18.55 -16.51
N GLU A 68 22.21 -18.50 -15.72
CA GLU A 68 22.93 -17.28 -15.41
C GLU A 68 23.27 -16.60 -16.75
N ALA A 69 22.78 -15.37 -16.90
CA ALA A 69 22.94 -14.54 -18.09
C ALA A 69 22.22 -15.02 -19.37
N THR A 70 20.91 -15.28 -19.31
CA THR A 70 20.10 -14.92 -20.49
C THR A 70 20.18 -13.40 -20.63
N GLY A 71 20.84 -12.90 -21.68
CA GLY A 71 20.90 -11.47 -22.05
C GLY A 71 19.55 -10.83 -22.39
N ASP A 72 18.46 -11.33 -21.81
CA ASP A 72 17.12 -10.75 -21.85
C ASP A 72 17.02 -9.65 -20.79
N PRO A 73 16.99 -8.36 -21.18
CA PRO A 73 16.87 -7.24 -20.26
C PRO A 73 15.54 -7.24 -19.49
N ASN A 74 14.60 -8.15 -19.79
CA ASN A 74 13.33 -8.29 -19.07
C ASN A 74 13.34 -9.38 -18.00
N ARG A 75 14.40 -10.20 -17.89
CA ARG A 75 14.49 -11.28 -16.90
C ARG A 75 15.27 -10.78 -15.68
N LEU A 76 14.61 -10.80 -14.53
CA LEU A 76 15.21 -10.44 -13.24
C LEU A 76 16.15 -11.55 -12.77
N PRO A 77 17.32 -11.23 -12.20
CA PRO A 77 18.18 -12.24 -11.65
C PRO A 77 17.57 -12.83 -10.40
N SER A 78 17.97 -14.07 -10.18
CA SER A 78 17.47 -14.94 -9.14
C SER A 78 17.75 -14.44 -7.72
N THR A 79 18.67 -13.47 -7.55
CA THR A 79 19.32 -13.06 -6.30
C THR A 79 18.87 -11.73 -5.70
N LEU A 80 17.83 -11.09 -6.23
CA LEU A 80 17.36 -9.76 -5.77
C LEU A 80 16.90 -9.73 -4.31
N LEU A 81 16.22 -10.78 -3.84
CA LEU A 81 15.83 -10.92 -2.44
C LEU A 81 16.72 -11.96 -1.78
N LYS A 82 17.75 -11.49 -1.06
CA LYS A 82 18.70 -12.35 -0.35
C LYS A 82 18.14 -12.70 1.03
N VAL A 83 17.38 -13.79 1.09
CA VAL A 83 17.05 -14.46 2.36
C VAL A 83 17.75 -15.81 2.35
N ASP A 84 18.39 -16.14 3.46
CA ASP A 84 19.06 -17.42 3.66
C ASP A 84 18.02 -18.54 3.65
N ASN A 85 17.92 -19.26 2.52
CA ASN A 85 16.97 -20.35 2.34
C ASN A 85 17.24 -21.52 3.30
N MET A 86 18.44 -21.62 3.86
CA MET A 86 18.75 -22.63 4.90
C MET A 86 18.02 -22.37 6.22
N LYS A 87 17.46 -21.17 6.39
CA LYS A 87 16.68 -20.77 7.57
C LYS A 87 15.18 -20.81 7.33
N ILE A 88 14.72 -21.50 6.28
CA ILE A 88 13.29 -21.62 6.00
C ILE A 88 12.53 -22.12 7.24
N THR A 89 11.42 -21.48 7.54
CA THR A 89 10.57 -21.81 8.68
C THR A 89 9.19 -22.27 8.19
N ALA A 90 8.31 -22.63 9.11
CA ALA A 90 6.93 -22.95 8.79
C ALA A 90 6.11 -21.74 8.31
N ASP A 91 6.63 -20.52 8.47
CA ASP A 91 6.03 -19.27 7.99
C ASP A 91 6.03 -19.22 6.45
N PRO A 92 4.85 -19.26 5.79
CA PRO A 92 4.76 -19.20 4.34
C PRO A 92 5.31 -17.91 3.72
N PHE A 93 5.44 -16.85 4.51
CA PHE A 93 5.92 -15.53 4.09
C PHE A 93 7.35 -15.24 4.58
N PHE A 94 8.08 -16.25 5.05
CA PHE A 94 9.42 -16.15 5.61
C PHE A 94 10.37 -15.29 4.75
N LYS A 95 10.31 -15.41 3.41
CA LYS A 95 11.16 -14.64 2.49
C LYS A 95 10.86 -13.15 2.48
N VAL A 96 9.61 -12.74 2.70
CA VAL A 96 9.17 -11.33 2.55
C VAL A 96 8.90 -10.65 3.87
N HIS A 97 8.70 -11.36 4.98
CA HIS A 97 8.51 -10.73 6.29
C HIS A 97 9.65 -9.80 6.71
N PRO A 98 10.95 -10.11 6.49
CA PRO A 98 12.02 -9.16 6.78
C PRO A 98 11.88 -7.83 6.03
N LEU A 99 11.38 -7.87 4.79
CA LEU A 99 11.13 -6.67 3.98
C LEU A 99 10.00 -5.81 4.57
N PHE A 100 8.87 -6.44 4.93
CA PHE A 100 7.76 -5.72 5.57
C PHE A 100 8.14 -5.17 6.94
N LYS A 101 8.93 -5.92 7.72
CA LYS A 101 9.48 -5.43 8.98
C LYS A 101 10.33 -4.18 8.76
N HIS A 102 11.23 -4.20 7.79
CA HIS A 102 12.08 -3.05 7.50
C HIS A 102 11.28 -1.82 7.06
N LEU A 103 10.26 -2.00 6.20
CA LEU A 103 9.35 -0.91 5.83
C LEU A 103 8.62 -0.32 7.03
N ASN A 104 8.09 -1.17 7.92
CA ASN A 104 7.43 -0.72 9.14
C ASN A 104 8.39 0.03 10.08
N ASP A 105 9.63 -0.47 10.25
CA ASP A 105 10.64 0.22 11.06
C ASP A 105 10.92 1.65 10.54
N ILE A 106 10.89 1.86 9.21
CA ILE A 106 11.02 3.20 8.60
C ILE A 106 9.76 4.04 8.78
N ASN A 107 8.59 3.45 8.53
CA ASN A 107 7.31 4.17 8.59
C ASN A 107 6.99 4.65 10.01
N ASN A 108 7.26 3.82 11.02
CA ASN A 108 7.04 4.14 12.43
C ASN A 108 7.94 5.28 12.95
N ALA A 109 8.98 5.67 12.21
CA ALA A 109 9.76 6.86 12.54
C ALA A 109 9.01 8.17 12.26
N ILE A 110 7.93 8.12 11.49
CA ILE A 110 7.09 9.27 11.17
C ILE A 110 5.95 9.37 12.21
N PRO A 111 5.72 10.56 12.81
CA PRO A 111 4.65 10.74 13.79
C PRO A 111 3.27 10.38 13.23
N ILE A 112 2.46 9.73 14.06
CA ILE A 112 1.10 9.34 13.71
C ILE A 112 0.19 10.57 13.65
N GLU A 113 -0.61 10.66 12.59
CA GLU A 113 -1.60 11.71 12.41
C GLU A 113 -2.83 11.48 13.32
N GLU A 114 -3.56 12.55 13.64
CA GLU A 114 -4.74 12.48 14.51
C GLU A 114 -5.80 11.48 14.02
N HIS A 115 -5.96 11.33 12.70
CA HIS A 115 -6.97 10.48 12.07
C HIS A 115 -6.33 9.37 11.26
N VAL A 116 -6.62 8.13 11.61
CA VAL A 116 -6.09 6.92 10.97
C VAL A 116 -7.20 5.95 10.59
N ALA A 117 -7.02 5.26 9.47
CA ALA A 117 -7.93 4.25 8.96
C ALA A 117 -7.25 2.87 8.97
N VAL A 118 -8.02 1.84 9.31
CA VAL A 118 -7.63 0.43 9.20
C VAL A 118 -8.46 -0.25 8.12
N ASP A 119 -7.78 -0.81 7.13
CA ASP A 119 -8.40 -1.58 6.04
C ASP A 119 -7.40 -2.57 5.40
N GLU A 120 -7.86 -3.33 4.40
CA GLU A 120 -7.01 -4.18 3.57
C GLU A 120 -6.54 -3.53 2.26
N MET A 121 -5.26 -3.74 1.95
CA MET A 121 -4.65 -3.54 0.63
C MET A 121 -4.45 -4.87 -0.09
N MET A 122 -4.29 -4.82 -1.43
CA MET A 122 -4.12 -6.00 -2.27
C MET A 122 -2.89 -5.89 -3.19
N ILE A 123 -1.96 -6.83 -3.03
CA ILE A 123 -0.86 -7.03 -3.99
C ILE A 123 -1.30 -8.03 -5.04
N GLU A 124 -1.51 -7.59 -6.28
CA GLU A 124 -1.93 -8.47 -7.36
C GLU A 124 -0.91 -9.59 -7.64
N TYR A 125 -1.40 -10.82 -7.62
CA TYR A 125 -0.62 -12.01 -7.95
C TYR A 125 -1.52 -13.13 -8.48
N PHE A 126 -1.15 -13.70 -9.63
CA PHE A 126 -1.92 -14.75 -10.29
C PHE A 126 -1.30 -16.15 -10.17
N GLY A 127 -0.04 -16.25 -9.72
CA GLY A 127 0.67 -17.53 -9.61
C GLY A 127 0.17 -18.41 -8.46
N ARG A 128 0.87 -19.52 -8.20
CA ARG A 128 0.48 -20.49 -7.17
C ARG A 128 1.23 -20.18 -5.87
N HIS A 129 0.49 -19.81 -4.83
CA HIS A 129 1.02 -19.64 -3.48
C HIS A 129 -0.10 -19.85 -2.46
N GLY A 130 0.19 -20.49 -1.33
CA GLY A 130 -0.81 -20.86 -0.32
C GLY A 130 -1.54 -19.67 0.30
N CYS A 131 -0.87 -18.53 0.42
CA CYS A 131 -1.45 -17.31 1.01
C CYS A 131 -2.21 -16.43 0.01
N LYS A 132 -2.26 -16.79 -1.28
CA LYS A 132 -3.01 -16.03 -2.28
C LYS A 132 -4.50 -16.02 -1.93
N GLN A 133 -5.07 -14.82 -1.81
CA GLN A 133 -6.48 -14.61 -1.51
C GLN A 133 -7.27 -14.29 -2.79
N PHE A 134 -8.57 -14.63 -2.76
CA PHE A 134 -9.55 -14.14 -3.71
C PHE A 134 -10.56 -13.24 -3.00
N ILE A 135 -10.59 -11.95 -3.35
CA ILE A 135 -11.54 -10.98 -2.78
C ILE A 135 -12.48 -10.50 -3.88
N ARG A 136 -13.75 -10.88 -3.76
CA ARG A 136 -14.79 -10.44 -4.70
C ARG A 136 -15.11 -8.97 -4.46
N GLY A 137 -15.04 -8.16 -5.53
CA GLY A 137 -15.47 -6.76 -5.50
C GLY A 137 -14.35 -5.73 -5.42
N LYS A 138 -13.12 -6.12 -5.04
CA LYS A 138 -11.94 -5.24 -5.17
C LYS A 138 -11.45 -5.23 -6.63
N PRO A 139 -10.83 -4.13 -7.12
CA PRO A 139 -10.24 -4.06 -8.45
C PRO A 139 -9.22 -5.17 -8.70
N ILE A 140 -8.35 -5.41 -7.71
CA ILE A 140 -7.43 -6.55 -7.66
C ILE A 140 -8.12 -7.69 -6.90
N ARG A 141 -8.61 -8.68 -7.65
CA ARG A 141 -9.36 -9.81 -7.07
C ARG A 141 -8.48 -10.97 -6.60
N PHE A 142 -7.29 -11.14 -7.18
CA PHE A 142 -6.37 -12.23 -6.86
C PHE A 142 -5.04 -11.64 -6.43
N GLY A 143 -4.58 -12.01 -5.24
CA GLY A 143 -3.36 -11.42 -4.72
C GLY A 143 -3.09 -11.74 -3.26
N TYR A 144 -2.06 -11.09 -2.71
CA TYR A 144 -1.79 -11.11 -1.28
C TYR A 144 -2.53 -9.96 -0.61
N LYS A 145 -3.20 -10.27 0.49
CA LYS A 145 -3.91 -9.30 1.32
C LYS A 145 -2.96 -8.75 2.37
N ILE A 146 -2.99 -7.44 2.60
CA ILE A 146 -2.17 -6.75 3.61
C ILE A 146 -3.10 -5.93 4.50
N TRP A 147 -3.07 -6.18 5.80
CA TRP A 147 -3.73 -5.32 6.79
C TRP A 147 -2.92 -4.05 6.97
N SER A 148 -3.58 -2.91 6.97
CA SER A 148 -2.89 -1.62 6.87
C SER A 148 -3.51 -0.58 7.79
N LEU A 149 -2.67 0.18 8.47
CA LEU A 149 -3.00 1.37 9.25
C LEU A 149 -2.44 2.59 8.50
N ALA A 150 -3.33 3.47 8.03
CA ALA A 150 -2.93 4.63 7.24
C ALA A 150 -3.59 5.92 7.70
N SER A 151 -2.87 7.04 7.61
CA SER A 151 -3.45 8.38 7.76
C SER A 151 -4.48 8.68 6.66
N SER A 152 -5.36 9.64 6.90
CA SER A 152 -6.27 10.17 5.85
C SER A 152 -5.53 10.75 4.63
N SER A 153 -4.25 11.13 4.78
CA SER A 153 -3.37 11.60 3.70
C SER A 153 -2.91 10.49 2.75
N GLY A 154 -3.08 9.22 3.13
CA GLY A 154 -2.57 8.04 2.41
C GLY A 154 -1.17 7.60 2.84
N PHE A 155 -0.60 8.17 3.90
CA PHE A 155 0.63 7.65 4.51
C PHE A 155 0.33 6.39 5.33
N VAL A 156 1.00 5.27 5.04
CA VAL A 156 0.84 4.01 5.78
C VAL A 156 1.86 3.97 6.92
N HIS A 157 1.37 3.92 8.16
CA HIS A 157 2.20 3.80 9.37
C HIS A 157 2.64 2.37 9.59
N GLN A 158 1.70 1.43 9.50
CA GLN A 158 1.95 0.03 9.81
C GLN A 158 1.21 -0.90 8.86
N MET A 159 1.88 -1.95 8.41
CA MET A 159 1.30 -2.96 7.54
C MET A 159 1.69 -4.38 7.95
N GLU A 160 0.77 -5.32 7.77
CA GLU A 160 0.98 -6.73 8.09
C GLU A 160 0.40 -7.62 6.97
N PRO A 161 1.22 -8.44 6.31
CA PRO A 161 0.72 -9.44 5.38
C PRO A 161 -0.21 -10.45 6.06
N TYR A 162 -1.32 -10.78 5.42
CA TYR A 162 -2.23 -11.81 5.92
C TYR A 162 -1.76 -13.21 5.50
N VAL A 163 -1.36 -14.01 6.49
CA VAL A 163 -0.78 -15.35 6.30
C VAL A 163 -1.58 -16.43 7.05
N GLY A 164 -2.87 -16.16 7.31
CA GLY A 164 -3.72 -17.04 8.13
C GLY A 164 -3.22 -17.08 9.57
N SER A 165 -3.00 -18.28 10.12
CA SER A 165 -2.50 -18.47 11.50
C SER A 165 -1.07 -17.98 11.73
N HIS A 166 -0.32 -17.68 10.67
CA HIS A 166 1.04 -17.13 10.73
C HIS A 166 1.07 -15.59 10.62
N THR A 167 -0.09 -14.92 10.63
CA THR A 167 -0.13 -13.46 10.64
C THR A 167 0.48 -12.95 11.95
N HIS A 168 1.47 -12.06 11.93
CA HIS A 168 2.18 -11.66 13.13
C HIS A 168 1.44 -10.58 13.93
N LEU A 169 0.15 -10.73 14.23
CA LEU A 169 -0.61 -9.80 15.10
C LEU A 169 -1.08 -10.54 16.34
N VAL A 170 -1.12 -9.82 17.46
CA VAL A 170 -1.59 -10.38 18.74
C VAL A 170 -3.08 -10.69 18.64
N GLU A 171 -3.47 -11.89 19.09
CA GLU A 171 -4.88 -12.25 19.22
C GLU A 171 -5.48 -11.56 20.44
N SER A 172 -6.45 -10.68 20.20
CA SER A 172 -7.15 -9.93 21.26
C SER A 172 -8.16 -10.78 22.05
N GLY A 173 -8.49 -11.99 21.58
CA GLY A 173 -9.63 -12.77 22.08
C GLY A 173 -11.01 -12.25 21.66
N LEU A 174 -11.09 -11.09 20.99
CA LEU A 174 -12.33 -10.46 20.53
C LEU A 174 -12.69 -10.81 19.07
N GLY A 175 -11.91 -11.68 18.44
CA GLY A 175 -12.04 -12.08 17.04
C GLY A 175 -11.00 -11.43 16.11
N GLN A 176 -11.03 -11.80 14.83
CA GLN A 176 -10.00 -11.38 13.85
C GLN A 176 -10.01 -9.87 13.63
N GLY A 177 -11.17 -9.25 13.41
CA GLY A 177 -11.30 -7.82 13.15
C GLY A 177 -10.65 -6.96 14.24
N PRO A 178 -11.05 -7.13 15.51
CA PRO A 178 -10.43 -6.44 16.64
C PRO A 178 -8.94 -6.74 16.81
N SER A 179 -8.51 -7.98 16.60
CA SER A 179 -7.10 -8.36 16.69
C SER A 179 -6.25 -7.64 15.63
N VAL A 180 -6.79 -7.41 14.44
CA VAL A 180 -6.11 -6.62 13.40
C VAL A 180 -5.97 -5.17 13.82
N VAL A 181 -7.06 -4.51 14.24
CA VAL A 181 -7.05 -3.08 14.62
C VAL A 181 -6.10 -2.84 15.80
N LEU A 182 -6.23 -3.64 16.87
CA LEU A 182 -5.43 -3.50 18.07
C LEU A 182 -3.96 -3.89 17.84
N GLY A 183 -3.71 -4.96 17.08
CA GLY A 183 -2.36 -5.42 16.78
C GLY A 183 -1.59 -4.44 15.88
N LEU A 184 -2.25 -3.83 14.89
CA LEU A 184 -1.62 -2.77 14.08
C LEU A 184 -1.33 -1.54 14.94
N ALA A 185 -2.25 -1.13 15.82
CA ALA A 185 -2.05 -0.01 16.71
C ALA A 185 -0.89 -0.23 17.70
N GLU A 186 -0.77 -1.44 18.26
CA GLU A 186 0.33 -1.81 19.16
C GLU A 186 1.68 -1.80 18.44
N LYS A 187 1.76 -2.42 17.25
CA LYS A 187 3.00 -2.44 16.46
C LYS A 187 3.45 -1.05 15.96
N ALA A 188 2.51 -0.15 15.73
CA ALA A 188 2.78 1.22 15.34
C ALA A 188 3.04 2.14 16.55
N GLU A 189 2.93 1.62 17.77
CA GLU A 189 3.05 2.39 19.01
C GLU A 189 2.11 3.62 19.04
N VAL A 190 0.85 3.43 18.61
CA VAL A 190 -0.10 4.54 18.49
C VAL A 190 -0.35 5.18 19.86
N PRO A 191 -0.20 6.52 20.00
CA PRO A 191 -0.48 7.19 21.26
C PRO A 191 -1.99 7.29 21.53
N PRO A 192 -2.42 7.33 22.81
CA PRO A 192 -3.79 7.66 23.16
C PRO A 192 -4.25 9.00 22.57
N GLY A 193 -5.54 9.12 22.27
CA GLY A 193 -6.14 10.30 21.64
C GLY A 193 -6.19 10.28 20.11
N VAL A 194 -5.59 9.27 19.46
CA VAL A 194 -5.73 9.05 18.01
C VAL A 194 -7.11 8.49 17.68
N LYS A 195 -7.66 8.95 16.55
CA LYS A 195 -9.00 8.65 16.03
C LYS A 195 -8.93 7.59 14.94
N PHE A 196 -9.47 6.42 15.22
CA PHE A 196 -9.51 5.26 14.33
C PHE A 196 -10.80 5.19 13.53
N TYR A 197 -10.67 4.88 12.25
CA TYR A 197 -11.76 4.58 11.34
C TYR A 197 -11.57 3.18 10.76
N HIS A 198 -12.62 2.37 10.72
CA HIS A 198 -12.52 1.00 10.18
C HIS A 198 -13.82 0.50 9.56
N ASP A 199 -13.70 -0.37 8.55
CA ASP A 199 -14.84 -0.97 7.87
C ASP A 199 -15.54 -2.05 8.72
N ASN A 200 -16.71 -2.46 8.28
CA ASN A 200 -17.57 -3.50 8.83
C ASN A 200 -16.91 -4.88 9.03
N LEU A 201 -15.76 -5.13 8.40
CA LEU A 201 -14.98 -6.35 8.64
C LEU A 201 -14.36 -6.35 10.04
N PHE A 202 -13.99 -5.17 10.54
CA PHE A 202 -13.26 -5.00 11.79
C PHE A 202 -14.18 -4.62 12.95
N THR A 203 -15.20 -3.82 12.68
CA THR A 203 -16.02 -3.19 13.71
C THR A 203 -16.92 -4.16 14.47
N THR A 204 -16.78 -4.16 15.79
CA THR A 204 -17.67 -4.83 16.76
C THR A 204 -17.91 -3.91 17.95
N LEU A 205 -18.97 -4.13 18.72
CA LEU A 205 -19.22 -3.34 19.94
C LEU A 205 -18.11 -3.53 20.97
N SER A 206 -17.57 -4.74 21.09
CA SER A 206 -16.46 -5.07 21.99
C SER A 206 -15.14 -4.41 21.58
N LEU A 207 -14.90 -4.23 20.28
CA LEU A 207 -13.76 -3.44 19.82
C LEU A 207 -13.87 -2.00 20.32
N VAL A 208 -15.03 -1.37 20.18
CA VAL A 208 -15.21 0.03 20.61
C VAL A 208 -15.01 0.17 22.12
N ASP A 209 -15.49 -0.79 22.91
CA ASP A 209 -15.24 -0.81 24.36
C ASP A 209 -13.75 -0.91 24.70
N GLU A 210 -13.02 -1.78 24.01
CA GLU A 210 -11.56 -1.94 24.19
C GLU A 210 -10.78 -0.71 23.71
N MET A 211 -11.22 -0.05 22.62
CA MET A 211 -10.62 1.20 22.14
C MET A 211 -10.80 2.32 23.17
N THR A 212 -11.99 2.47 23.75
CA THR A 212 -12.24 3.41 24.85
C THR A 212 -11.33 3.15 26.04
N LEU A 213 -11.19 1.87 26.45
CA LEU A 213 -10.32 1.49 27.57
C LEU A 213 -8.84 1.87 27.33
N ARG A 214 -8.37 1.75 26.09
CA ARG A 214 -7.01 2.11 25.68
C ARG A 214 -6.82 3.61 25.41
N GLY A 215 -7.87 4.41 25.57
CA GLY A 215 -7.83 5.86 25.34
C GLY A 215 -7.81 6.24 23.87
N TYR A 216 -8.32 5.38 22.98
CA TYR A 216 -8.51 5.68 21.57
C TYR A 216 -9.94 6.08 21.25
N ASP A 217 -10.05 6.98 20.30
CA ASP A 217 -11.29 7.29 19.62
C ASP A 217 -11.46 6.32 18.43
N SER A 218 -12.68 5.86 18.17
CA SER A 218 -13.01 4.81 17.20
C SER A 218 -14.38 5.07 16.59
N CYS A 219 -14.46 4.97 15.26
CA CYS A 219 -15.68 5.12 14.48
C CYS A 219 -15.67 4.13 13.32
N GLY A 220 -16.66 3.24 13.25
CA GLY A 220 -16.68 2.19 12.24
C GLY A 220 -18.08 1.81 11.78
N THR A 221 -18.18 1.36 10.53
CA THR A 221 -19.42 0.77 10.04
C THR A 221 -19.60 -0.63 10.63
N MET A 222 -20.84 -1.04 10.92
CA MET A 222 -21.14 -2.34 11.52
C MET A 222 -22.04 -3.18 10.62
N ARG A 223 -21.77 -4.50 10.61
CA ARG A 223 -22.69 -5.47 10.01
C ARG A 223 -23.92 -5.64 10.89
N GLN A 224 -25.08 -5.81 10.25
CA GLN A 224 -26.35 -6.07 10.95
C GLN A 224 -26.27 -7.29 11.88
N THR A 225 -25.49 -8.31 11.53
CA THR A 225 -25.29 -9.52 12.34
C THR A 225 -24.61 -9.25 13.69
N GLN A 226 -23.95 -8.10 13.84
CA GLN A 226 -23.24 -7.69 15.06
C GLN A 226 -24.12 -6.82 16.00
N LEU A 227 -25.41 -6.61 15.68
CA LEU A 227 -26.33 -5.75 16.44
C LEU A 227 -27.27 -6.53 17.37
N TYR A 228 -26.89 -7.72 17.83
CA TYR A 228 -27.79 -8.68 18.49
C TYR A 228 -28.53 -8.15 19.73
N ASN A 229 -28.01 -7.12 20.40
CA ASN A 229 -28.63 -6.51 21.59
C ASN A 229 -29.12 -5.07 21.39
N VAL A 230 -29.15 -4.57 20.15
CA VAL A 230 -29.58 -3.19 19.89
C VAL A 230 -31.08 -3.18 19.52
N PRO A 231 -31.97 -2.51 20.28
CA PRO A 231 -33.42 -2.55 20.12
C PRO A 231 -33.90 -1.67 18.96
N TYR A 232 -33.28 -1.81 17.79
CA TYR A 232 -33.63 -1.08 16.58
C TYR A 232 -34.79 -1.73 15.84
N VAL A 233 -35.49 -0.89 15.06
CA VAL A 233 -36.55 -1.36 14.16
C VAL A 233 -35.97 -2.39 13.19
N ALA A 234 -36.79 -3.37 12.78
CA ALA A 234 -36.36 -4.37 11.81
C ALA A 234 -35.82 -3.69 10.53
N PRO A 235 -34.64 -4.08 10.01
CA PRO A 235 -34.00 -3.34 8.90
C PRO A 235 -34.83 -3.25 7.62
N GLN A 236 -35.69 -4.23 7.35
CA GLN A 236 -36.61 -4.18 6.20
C GLN A 236 -37.71 -3.13 6.35
N THR A 237 -38.10 -2.84 7.60
CA THR A 237 -39.05 -1.77 7.92
C THR A 237 -38.32 -0.43 7.90
N PHE A 238 -37.14 -0.34 8.52
CA PHE A 238 -36.35 0.89 8.54
C PHE A 238 -35.95 1.33 7.12
N LYS A 239 -35.60 0.41 6.21
CA LYS A 239 -35.29 0.75 4.81
C LYS A 239 -36.43 1.46 4.05
N LYS A 240 -37.68 1.33 4.53
CA LYS A 240 -38.85 1.98 3.91
C LYS A 240 -39.08 3.41 4.42
N THR A 241 -38.33 3.87 5.43
CA THR A 241 -38.42 5.25 5.90
C THR A 241 -37.90 6.22 4.83
N PRO A 242 -38.28 7.50 4.90
CA PRO A 242 -37.67 8.54 4.10
C PRO A 242 -36.14 8.52 4.13
N ARG A 243 -35.52 8.80 2.98
CA ARG A 243 -34.07 9.00 2.88
C ARG A 243 -33.65 10.14 3.81
N GLY A 244 -32.63 9.89 4.62
CA GLY A 244 -32.13 10.82 5.64
C GLY A 244 -32.63 10.52 7.05
N ASP A 245 -33.55 9.57 7.23
CA ASP A 245 -33.98 9.16 8.57
C ASP A 245 -32.90 8.35 9.28
N ALA A 246 -32.82 8.57 10.60
CA ALA A 246 -31.88 7.91 11.48
C ALA A 246 -32.59 7.38 12.74
N GLU A 247 -32.14 6.23 13.24
CA GLU A 247 -32.40 5.75 14.60
C GLU A 247 -31.05 5.61 15.32
N TYR A 248 -30.99 5.93 16.60
CA TYR A 248 -29.75 5.92 17.36
C TYR A 248 -29.97 5.44 18.79
N LEU A 249 -28.89 4.94 19.39
CA LEU A 249 -28.80 4.53 20.77
C LEU A 249 -27.47 5.03 21.32
N VAL A 250 -27.51 5.69 22.47
CA VAL A 250 -26.32 5.97 23.28
C VAL A 250 -26.33 4.96 24.41
N GLU A 251 -25.29 4.14 24.48
CA GLU A 251 -25.11 3.13 25.52
C GLU A 251 -23.69 3.27 26.08
N ALA A 252 -23.58 3.48 27.40
CA ALA A 252 -22.32 3.78 28.06
C ALA A 252 -21.58 4.98 27.40
N GLU A 253 -20.43 4.75 26.78
CA GLU A 253 -19.60 5.78 26.14
C GLU A 253 -19.57 5.66 24.60
N LYS A 254 -20.53 4.94 24.00
CA LYS A 254 -20.62 4.79 22.54
C LYS A 254 -22.00 5.15 21.99
N LEU A 255 -21.99 5.86 20.88
CA LEU A 255 -23.12 6.18 20.04
C LEU A 255 -23.22 5.16 18.91
N ILE A 256 -24.35 4.48 18.82
CA ILE A 256 -24.71 3.60 17.71
C ILE A 256 -25.73 4.37 16.87
N VAL A 257 -25.53 4.45 15.56
CA VAL A 257 -26.44 5.15 14.64
C VAL A 257 -26.74 4.27 13.45
N ARG A 258 -28.01 4.10 13.13
CA ARG A 258 -28.46 3.55 11.85
C ARG A 258 -29.10 4.65 11.01
N TRP A 259 -28.63 4.78 9.78
CA TRP A 259 -29.03 5.85 8.85
C TRP A 259 -29.49 5.28 7.52
N ASN A 260 -30.59 5.81 6.99
CA ASN A 260 -31.15 5.40 5.71
C ASN A 260 -30.75 6.37 4.59
N ASP A 261 -29.85 5.96 3.70
CA ASP A 261 -29.49 6.71 2.49
C ASP A 261 -29.93 5.96 1.20
N ASN A 262 -29.03 5.71 0.25
CA ASN A 262 -29.28 4.77 -0.85
C ASN A 262 -29.42 3.33 -0.32
N SER A 263 -28.73 3.05 0.77
CA SER A 263 -28.79 1.82 1.55
C SER A 263 -28.73 2.17 3.03
N VAL A 264 -29.30 1.30 3.86
CA VAL A 264 -29.20 1.42 5.31
C VAL A 264 -27.77 1.09 5.73
N VAL A 265 -27.16 1.98 6.51
CA VAL A 265 -25.84 1.78 7.12
C VAL A 265 -25.97 1.89 8.63
N THR A 266 -25.21 1.10 9.38
CA THR A 266 -25.06 1.27 10.83
C THR A 266 -23.61 1.63 11.13
N VAL A 267 -23.40 2.64 11.97
CA VAL A 267 -22.09 3.10 12.45
C VAL A 267 -22.11 3.07 13.98
N VAL A 268 -20.99 2.71 14.58
CA VAL A 268 -20.75 2.88 16.01
C VAL A 268 -19.54 3.81 16.19
N SER A 269 -19.61 4.70 17.16
CA SER A 269 -18.58 5.68 17.46
C SER A 269 -18.50 5.89 18.98
N ASN A 270 -17.30 6.00 19.55
CA ASN A 270 -17.09 6.56 20.90
C ASN A 270 -16.61 8.03 20.87
N MET A 271 -16.43 8.59 19.67
CA MET A 271 -15.98 9.99 19.47
C MET A 271 -17.07 10.99 19.83
N GLU A 272 -18.33 10.62 19.57
CA GLU A 272 -19.50 11.43 19.90
C GLU A 272 -20.35 10.71 20.94
N ARG A 273 -20.72 11.42 22.01
CA ARG A 273 -21.62 10.91 23.06
C ARG A 273 -23.06 11.41 22.91
N GLU A 274 -23.31 12.23 21.89
CA GLU A 274 -24.61 12.79 21.57
C GLU A 274 -24.88 12.67 20.07
N PHE A 275 -26.13 12.36 19.72
CA PHE A 275 -26.55 12.31 18.33
C PHE A 275 -26.67 13.73 17.77
N THR A 276 -25.88 14.03 16.74
CA THR A 276 -25.93 15.30 16.03
C THR A 276 -26.05 15.08 14.53
N GLU A 277 -26.73 16.01 13.85
CA GLU A 277 -26.96 15.96 12.41
C GLU A 277 -26.26 17.11 11.69
N THR A 278 -25.89 16.84 10.44
CA THR A 278 -25.34 17.78 9.47
C THR A 278 -26.11 17.67 8.17
N GLU A 279 -25.93 18.63 7.27
CA GLU A 279 -26.50 18.55 5.91
C GLU A 279 -25.46 17.98 4.94
N ALA A 280 -25.86 16.99 4.15
CA ALA A 280 -25.05 16.43 3.08
C ALA A 280 -25.70 16.63 1.72
N LYS A 281 -24.91 17.07 0.74
CA LYS A 281 -25.34 17.13 -0.66
C LYS A 281 -25.26 15.74 -1.26
N ARG A 282 -26.40 15.16 -1.63
CA ARG A 282 -26.48 13.81 -2.20
C ARG A 282 -27.18 13.82 -3.55
N TRP A 283 -26.66 13.04 -4.50
CA TRP A 283 -27.30 12.88 -5.80
C TRP A 283 -28.64 12.14 -5.65
N ASN A 284 -29.70 12.71 -6.21
CA ASN A 284 -31.00 12.08 -6.34
C ASN A 284 -31.17 11.55 -7.76
N LYS A 285 -31.19 10.21 -7.91
CA LYS A 285 -31.29 9.56 -9.23
C LYS A 285 -32.63 9.82 -9.92
N GLN A 286 -33.71 10.02 -9.17
CA GLN A 286 -35.05 10.25 -9.73
C GLN A 286 -35.19 11.68 -10.25
N LYS A 287 -34.74 12.67 -9.47
CA LYS A 287 -34.80 14.09 -9.84
C LYS A 287 -33.65 14.54 -10.74
N ARG A 288 -32.55 13.75 -10.80
CA ARG A 288 -31.28 14.10 -11.46
C ARG A 288 -30.70 15.43 -10.94
N THR A 289 -30.87 15.68 -9.65
CA THR A 289 -30.41 16.88 -8.93
C THR A 289 -29.66 16.51 -7.66
N MET A 290 -28.93 17.47 -7.09
CA MET A 290 -28.35 17.34 -5.76
C MET A 290 -29.38 17.79 -4.71
N ASP A 291 -29.78 16.87 -3.84
CA ASP A 291 -30.68 17.15 -2.72
C ASP A 291 -29.86 17.30 -1.43
N LYS A 292 -30.35 18.11 -0.49
CA LYS A 292 -29.83 18.17 0.88
C LYS A 292 -30.49 17.07 1.70
N VAL A 293 -29.69 16.20 2.30
CA VAL A 293 -30.13 15.08 3.13
C VAL A 293 -29.54 15.27 4.52
N ARG A 294 -30.36 15.08 5.56
CA ARG A 294 -29.88 15.02 6.95
C ARG A 294 -28.94 13.82 7.09
N GLN A 295 -27.73 14.07 7.55
CA GLN A 295 -26.69 13.07 7.73
C GLN A 295 -26.13 13.16 9.16
N PRO A 296 -26.11 12.06 9.92
CA PRO A 296 -25.44 12.02 11.22
C PRO A 296 -23.97 12.45 11.12
N LYS A 297 -23.50 13.25 12.09
CA LYS A 297 -22.12 13.78 12.13
C LYS A 297 -21.06 12.68 12.07
N CYS A 298 -21.25 11.59 12.82
CA CYS A 298 -20.34 10.45 12.83
C CYS A 298 -20.13 9.82 11.43
N ILE A 299 -21.17 9.84 10.57
CA ILE A 299 -21.07 9.35 9.20
C ILE A 299 -20.33 10.35 8.32
N GLN A 300 -20.44 11.66 8.58
CA GLN A 300 -19.64 12.66 7.89
C GLN A 300 -18.15 12.44 8.20
N ASP A 301 -17.80 12.28 9.48
CA ASP A 301 -16.41 12.09 9.91
C ASP A 301 -15.84 10.77 9.42
N TYR A 302 -16.62 9.69 9.48
CA TYR A 302 -16.25 8.41 8.87
C TYR A 302 -15.87 8.56 7.40
N ASN A 303 -16.71 9.22 6.59
CA ASN A 303 -16.45 9.39 5.16
C ASN A 303 -15.26 10.31 4.87
N ALA A 304 -14.92 11.22 5.79
CA ALA A 304 -13.77 12.11 5.62
C ALA A 304 -12.43 11.40 5.83
N HIS A 305 -12.39 10.37 6.68
CA HIS A 305 -11.13 9.82 7.19
C HIS A 305 -10.87 8.34 6.85
N MET A 306 -11.89 7.54 6.56
CA MET A 306 -11.76 6.10 6.28
C MET A 306 -10.93 5.79 5.02
N GLY A 307 -10.89 6.70 4.04
CA GLY A 307 -10.32 6.45 2.71
C GLY A 307 -8.79 6.41 2.62
N GLY A 308 -8.06 6.52 3.73
CA GLY A 308 -6.59 6.61 3.74
C GLY A 308 -5.89 5.41 3.11
N VAL A 309 -6.34 4.18 3.43
CA VAL A 309 -5.75 2.94 2.90
C VAL A 309 -6.02 2.80 1.40
N ASP A 310 -7.26 3.02 0.96
CA ASP A 310 -7.63 3.00 -0.46
C ASP A 310 -6.86 4.07 -1.26
N LEU A 311 -6.60 5.22 -0.66
CA LEU A 311 -5.82 6.29 -1.27
C LEU A 311 -4.35 5.88 -1.49
N HIS A 312 -3.74 5.19 -0.51
CA HIS A 312 -2.39 4.64 -0.67
C HIS A 312 -2.35 3.59 -1.80
N ASP A 313 -3.31 2.66 -1.82
CA ASP A 313 -3.40 1.61 -2.85
C ASP A 313 -3.58 2.23 -4.25
N GLN A 314 -4.38 3.31 -4.35
CA GLN A 314 -4.53 4.09 -5.56
C GLN A 314 -3.19 4.69 -6.03
N PHE A 315 -2.43 5.33 -5.14
CA PHE A 315 -1.14 5.93 -5.48
C PHE A 315 -0.10 4.88 -5.92
N VAL A 316 -0.05 3.73 -5.24
CA VAL A 316 0.80 2.60 -5.63
C VAL A 316 0.40 2.10 -7.02
N SER A 317 -0.90 1.98 -7.30
CA SER A 317 -1.43 1.50 -8.57
C SER A 317 -1.09 2.41 -9.76
N CYS A 318 -1.09 3.73 -9.57
CA CYS A 318 -0.76 4.70 -10.64
C CYS A 318 0.62 4.44 -11.29
N TYR A 319 1.60 4.07 -10.48
CA TYR A 319 3.00 3.94 -10.92
C TYR A 319 3.60 2.54 -10.74
N ARG A 320 2.75 1.54 -10.57
CA ARG A 320 3.14 0.15 -10.33
C ARG A 320 4.18 -0.36 -11.34
N VAL A 321 5.13 -1.13 -10.81
CA VAL A 321 6.17 -1.84 -11.56
C VAL A 321 5.54 -3.05 -12.26
N ASN A 322 5.67 -3.11 -13.59
CA ASN A 322 5.00 -4.12 -14.44
C ASN A 322 5.93 -5.25 -14.90
N ILE A 323 7.02 -5.50 -14.18
CA ILE A 323 7.95 -6.57 -14.54
C ILE A 323 7.34 -7.91 -14.16
N ARG A 324 7.26 -8.82 -15.14
CA ARG A 324 6.74 -10.16 -14.93
C ARG A 324 7.83 -11.03 -14.32
N SER A 325 7.48 -11.73 -13.25
CA SER A 325 8.32 -12.77 -12.63
C SER A 325 7.47 -13.97 -12.30
N THR A 326 8.05 -15.16 -12.42
CA THR A 326 7.45 -16.41 -11.96
C THR A 326 7.57 -16.57 -10.45
N LYS A 327 8.50 -15.84 -9.81
CA LYS A 327 8.77 -15.93 -8.36
C LYS A 327 7.63 -15.31 -7.56
N TRP A 328 7.13 -16.04 -6.58
CA TRP A 328 5.96 -15.66 -5.78
C TRP A 328 6.19 -14.42 -4.91
N TRP A 329 7.44 -14.15 -4.52
CA TRP A 329 7.84 -13.03 -3.66
C TRP A 329 8.04 -11.71 -4.45
N TRP A 330 8.21 -11.78 -5.77
CA TRP A 330 8.45 -10.60 -6.61
C TRP A 330 7.35 -9.54 -6.54
N PRO A 331 6.04 -9.88 -6.59
CA PRO A 331 4.98 -8.91 -6.38
C PRO A 331 5.08 -8.20 -5.03
N CYS A 332 5.42 -8.91 -3.96
CA CYS A 332 5.61 -8.33 -2.63
C CYS A 332 6.76 -7.33 -2.62
N PHE A 333 7.90 -7.72 -3.19
CA PHE A 333 9.08 -6.86 -3.31
C PHE A 333 8.76 -5.60 -4.11
N SER A 334 8.26 -5.75 -5.34
CA SER A 334 7.97 -4.62 -6.23
C SER A 334 6.88 -3.68 -5.68
N TRP A 335 5.88 -4.22 -4.97
CA TRP A 335 4.87 -3.42 -4.27
C TRP A 335 5.47 -2.67 -3.08
N ALA A 336 6.30 -3.31 -2.27
CA ALA A 336 6.98 -2.69 -1.13
C ALA A 336 7.80 -1.46 -1.55
N LEU A 337 8.50 -1.53 -2.69
CA LEU A 337 9.22 -0.38 -3.24
C LEU A 337 8.26 0.77 -3.62
N ASN A 338 7.12 0.45 -4.25
CA ASN A 338 6.13 1.46 -4.62
C ASN A 338 5.52 2.10 -3.37
N SER A 339 5.22 1.30 -2.36
CA SER A 339 4.68 1.77 -1.09
C SER A 339 5.66 2.72 -0.39
N ALA A 340 6.95 2.38 -0.34
CA ALA A 340 8.00 3.25 0.20
C ALA A 340 8.09 4.59 -0.55
N MET A 341 8.01 4.57 -1.88
CA MET A 341 7.97 5.77 -2.72
C MET A 341 6.74 6.64 -2.44
N VAL A 342 5.56 6.02 -2.29
CA VAL A 342 4.30 6.72 -1.96
C VAL A 342 4.37 7.33 -0.56
N ASN A 343 4.84 6.58 0.45
CA ASN A 343 5.02 7.11 1.81
C ASN A 343 6.01 8.28 1.82
N SER A 344 7.14 8.16 1.12
CA SER A 344 8.12 9.25 0.97
C SER A 344 7.49 10.49 0.33
N TRP A 345 6.63 10.31 -0.68
CA TRP A 345 5.89 11.40 -1.31
C TRP A 345 4.85 12.02 -0.38
N CYS A 346 4.08 11.22 0.36
CA CYS A 346 3.13 11.71 1.36
C CYS A 346 3.84 12.56 2.42
N TYR A 347 5.00 12.11 2.91
CA TYR A 347 5.84 12.87 3.83
C TYR A 347 6.42 14.15 3.20
N TYR A 348 6.92 14.08 1.96
CA TYR A 348 7.37 15.28 1.23
C TYR A 348 6.24 16.31 1.10
N ARG A 349 5.01 15.86 0.83
CA ARG A 349 3.85 16.74 0.67
C ARG A 349 3.45 17.43 1.97
N SER A 350 3.56 16.75 3.11
CA SER A 350 3.26 17.36 4.41
C SER A 350 4.27 18.45 4.75
N TRP A 351 5.54 18.28 4.39
CA TRP A 351 6.59 19.28 4.65
C TRP A 351 6.66 20.43 3.63
N LYS A 352 6.46 20.16 2.33
CA LYS A 352 6.59 21.15 1.24
C LYS A 352 5.25 21.65 0.68
N SER A 353 4.14 21.50 1.41
CA SER A 353 2.80 21.95 0.98
C SER A 353 2.41 21.47 -0.43
N GLY A 354 2.75 20.23 -0.78
CA GLY A 354 2.27 19.61 -2.01
C GLY A 354 2.87 20.11 -3.33
N GLN A 355 4.06 20.75 -3.33
CA GLN A 355 4.64 21.37 -4.53
C GLN A 355 4.87 20.44 -5.75
N LYS A 356 4.90 19.12 -5.57
CA LYS A 356 5.12 18.14 -6.65
C LYS A 356 4.07 17.05 -6.63
N ASP A 357 3.51 16.74 -7.79
CA ASP A 357 2.73 15.52 -7.98
C ASP A 357 3.62 14.26 -7.84
N LEU A 358 3.00 13.09 -7.72
CA LEU A 358 3.69 11.83 -7.46
C LEU A 358 4.68 11.47 -8.58
N LEU A 359 4.33 11.70 -9.86
CA LEU A 359 5.23 11.42 -10.99
C LEU A 359 6.47 12.31 -10.96
N SER A 360 6.29 13.60 -10.70
CA SER A 360 7.37 14.58 -10.64
C SER A 360 8.28 14.31 -9.45
N PHE A 361 7.72 13.87 -8.32
CA PHE A 361 8.50 13.41 -7.18
C PHE A 361 9.30 12.13 -7.49
N GLN A 362 8.67 11.13 -8.10
CA GLN A 362 9.36 9.90 -8.54
C GLN A 362 10.52 10.20 -9.48
N ARG A 363 10.34 11.13 -10.44
CA ARG A 363 11.39 11.58 -11.36
C ARG A 363 12.51 12.35 -10.66
N LEU A 364 12.22 13.05 -9.57
CA LEU A 364 13.25 13.70 -8.78
C LEU A 364 14.10 12.66 -8.07
N VAL A 365 13.47 11.75 -7.33
CA VAL A 365 14.15 10.67 -6.59
C VAL A 365 15.02 9.84 -7.55
N ALA A 366 14.44 9.46 -8.68
CA ALA A 366 15.12 8.87 -9.82
C ALA A 366 16.45 9.51 -10.20
N GLN A 367 16.39 10.79 -10.56
CA GLN A 367 17.53 11.54 -11.04
C GLN A 367 18.57 11.66 -9.95
N THR A 368 18.15 11.90 -8.70
CA THR A 368 19.06 11.97 -7.55
C THR A 368 19.84 10.68 -7.36
N LEU A 369 19.18 9.53 -7.48
CA LEU A 369 19.84 8.23 -7.31
C LEU A 369 20.77 7.89 -8.46
N LEU A 370 20.35 8.15 -9.70
CA LEU A 370 21.21 7.97 -10.87
C LEU A 370 22.44 8.89 -10.85
N LEU A 371 22.28 10.13 -10.37
CA LEU A 371 23.41 11.06 -10.23
C LEU A 371 24.40 10.63 -9.14
N ARG A 372 23.91 9.99 -8.08
CA ARG A 372 24.71 9.61 -6.92
C ARG A 372 25.37 8.23 -7.08
N HIS A 373 24.64 7.27 -7.62
CA HIS A 373 25.03 5.85 -7.68
C HIS A 373 25.12 5.31 -9.12
N GLY A 374 24.64 6.05 -10.11
CA GLY A 374 24.64 5.60 -11.50
C GLY A 374 26.05 5.52 -12.08
N THR A 375 26.38 4.38 -12.68
CA THR A 375 27.57 4.26 -13.50
C THR A 375 27.34 4.86 -14.89
N LYS A 376 28.32 5.62 -15.39
CA LYS A 376 28.26 6.14 -16.76
C LYS A 376 28.20 4.95 -17.73
N PRO A 377 27.35 5.00 -18.78
CA PRO A 377 27.28 3.93 -19.75
C PRO A 377 28.66 3.60 -20.33
N SER A 378 29.12 2.36 -20.14
CA SER A 378 30.44 1.91 -20.59
C SER A 378 30.56 1.84 -22.12
N ARG A 379 29.42 1.77 -22.84
CA ARG A 379 29.37 1.72 -24.29
C ARG A 379 28.62 2.93 -24.84
N GLN A 380 29.22 3.60 -25.83
CA GLN A 380 28.46 4.44 -26.76
C GLN A 380 27.32 3.59 -27.30
N GLY A 381 26.08 3.96 -26.99
CA GLY A 381 24.91 3.32 -27.56
C GLY A 381 24.98 3.31 -29.09
N ARG A 382 24.08 2.56 -29.74
CA ARG A 382 23.98 2.56 -31.20
C ARG A 382 23.87 4.01 -31.69
N LYS A 383 24.86 4.46 -32.49
CA LYS A 383 24.88 5.83 -33.02
C LYS A 383 23.51 6.16 -33.59
N SER A 384 22.87 7.19 -33.05
CA SER A 384 21.64 7.74 -33.60
C SER A 384 21.91 8.08 -35.08
N SER A 385 21.02 7.68 -35.98
CA SER A 385 21.09 8.11 -37.38
C SER A 385 20.76 9.59 -37.57
N MET A 386 20.47 10.32 -36.48
CA MET A 386 20.23 11.75 -36.53
C MET A 386 21.55 12.52 -36.52
N ALA A 387 21.75 13.35 -37.52
CA ALA A 387 22.96 14.17 -37.72
C ALA A 387 23.15 15.29 -36.69
N VAL A 388 22.25 15.42 -35.70
CA VAL A 388 22.25 16.50 -34.72
C VAL A 388 22.37 15.91 -33.32
N GLU A 389 23.52 16.11 -32.69
CA GLU A 389 23.68 15.88 -31.27
C GLU A 389 22.89 16.94 -30.49
N ILE A 390 21.84 16.50 -29.79
CA ILE A 390 21.18 17.34 -28.79
C ILE A 390 22.08 17.33 -27.56
N THR A 391 22.62 18.50 -27.20
CA THR A 391 23.50 18.66 -26.04
C THR A 391 22.76 18.33 -24.73
N ASP A 392 23.46 17.74 -23.77
CA ASP A 392 22.86 17.35 -22.48
C ASP A 392 22.21 18.52 -21.74
N ALA A 393 22.78 19.72 -21.86
CA ALA A 393 22.20 20.95 -21.31
C ALA A 393 20.75 21.19 -21.78
N THR A 394 20.43 20.82 -23.01
CA THR A 394 19.08 20.96 -23.58
C THR A 394 18.12 19.86 -23.14
N ARG A 395 18.62 18.70 -22.66
CA ARG A 395 17.79 17.59 -22.18
C ARG A 395 17.36 17.74 -20.72
N PHE A 396 18.12 18.49 -19.92
CA PHE A 396 17.92 18.62 -18.47
C PHE A 396 17.43 20.01 -18.02
N ASP A 397 17.07 20.90 -18.95
CA ASP A 397 16.63 22.27 -18.67
C ASP A 397 15.24 22.40 -18.02
N SER A 398 14.55 21.27 -17.79
CA SER A 398 13.22 21.21 -17.15
C SER A 398 12.13 21.99 -17.90
N ALA A 399 12.36 22.38 -19.16
CA ALA A 399 11.45 23.19 -19.95
C ALA A 399 10.94 22.41 -21.19
N ASN A 400 9.73 21.85 -21.07
CA ASN A 400 8.84 21.45 -22.18
C ASN A 400 9.51 20.87 -23.46
N HIS A 401 10.02 19.64 -23.40
CA HIS A 401 10.41 18.88 -24.59
C HIS A 401 9.19 18.22 -25.26
N TRP A 402 8.37 19.02 -25.95
CA TRP A 402 7.35 18.46 -26.85
C TRP A 402 8.01 18.04 -28.17
N PRO A 403 7.69 16.85 -28.72
CA PRO A 403 8.17 16.49 -30.04
C PRO A 403 7.59 17.46 -31.09
N CYS A 404 8.46 18.20 -31.77
CA CYS A 404 8.09 19.03 -32.91
C CYS A 404 7.92 18.12 -34.13
N ASN A 405 6.76 18.12 -34.78
CA ASN A 405 6.58 17.40 -36.03
C ASN A 405 7.33 18.10 -37.17
N THR A 406 8.51 17.60 -37.51
CA THR A 406 9.33 18.09 -38.64
C THR A 406 9.07 17.34 -39.94
N GLY A 407 7.93 16.65 -40.05
CA GLY A 407 7.60 15.81 -41.21
C GLY A 407 7.31 16.63 -42.47
N SER A 408 8.30 16.78 -43.34
CA SER A 408 8.12 17.06 -44.78
C SER A 408 7.72 15.81 -45.58
N ARG A 409 7.06 14.84 -44.92
CA ARG A 409 6.80 13.50 -45.46
C ARG A 409 5.32 13.21 -45.69
N TYR A 410 4.59 14.20 -46.21
CA TYR A 410 3.40 14.00 -47.02
C TYR A 410 3.36 15.12 -48.06
N LYS A 411 3.77 14.79 -49.28
CA LYS A 411 3.28 15.41 -50.50
C LYS A 411 2.47 14.37 -51.25
#